data_AF-A0A5E4CQK9-F1
#
_entry.id   AF-A0A5E4CQK9-F1
#
_cell.length_a   1.000
_cell.length_b   1.000
_cell.length_c   1.000
_cell.angle_alpha   90.00
_cell.angle_beta   90.00
_cell.angle_gamma   90.00
#
_symmetry.space_group_name_H-M   'P 1'
#
loop_
_entity.id
_entity.type
_entity.pdbx_description
1 polymer ?
#
loop_
_entity_poly.entity_id
_entity_poly.type
_entity_poly.pdbx_seq_one_letter_code
_entity_poly.pdbx_strand_id
1 'polypeptide(L)' 'ACEDKVMSQFPGSLAVSAGDMVTISCKSSQSLLSNHKDYMAWHQQKLGQVPG' A
#
# COMPACT_ATOMS: atom_id res chain seq x y z
N ALA A 1 -24.72 -1.05 -8.25
CA ALA A 1 -24.00 0.04 -7.58
C ALA A 1 -22.51 -0.25 -7.71
N CYS A 2 -21.67 0.75 -8.01
CA CYS A 2 -20.23 0.59 -7.86
C CYS A 2 -19.91 0.72 -6.39
N GLU A 3 -19.25 -0.28 -5.81
CA GLU A 3 -18.78 -0.21 -4.44
C GLU A 3 -17.34 0.32 -4.41
N ASP A 4 -17.09 1.31 -3.57
CA ASP A 4 -15.74 1.88 -3.42
C ASP A 4 -14.84 0.95 -2.63
N LYS A 5 -13.65 0.68 -3.19
CA LYS A 5 -12.63 -0.12 -2.54
C LYS A 5 -11.69 0.79 -1.76
N VAL A 6 -11.80 0.74 -0.44
CA VAL A 6 -11.02 1.58 0.46
C VAL A 6 -9.76 0.84 0.88
N MET A 7 -8.62 1.51 0.82
CA MET A 7 -7.31 0.99 1.23
C MET A 7 -6.81 1.77 2.43
N SER A 8 -6.37 1.09 3.48
CA SER A 8 -5.80 1.71 4.69
C SER A 8 -4.41 1.15 4.95
N GLN A 9 -3.44 2.05 5.16
CA GLN A 9 -2.04 1.70 5.39
C GLN A 9 -1.58 2.13 6.78
N PHE A 10 -0.66 1.35 7.35
CA PHE A 10 -0.07 1.63 8.66
C PHE A 10 1.41 1.19 8.71
N PRO A 11 2.30 1.96 9.34
CA PRO A 11 2.09 3.29 9.92
C PRO A 11 1.93 4.37 8.84
N GLY A 12 1.19 5.43 9.13
CA GLY A 12 1.01 6.55 8.19
C GLY A 12 2.28 7.40 8.02
N SER A 13 3.10 7.47 9.05
CA SER A 13 4.44 8.05 9.03
C SER A 13 5.28 7.39 10.12
N LEU A 14 6.55 7.11 9.84
CA LEU A 14 7.49 6.54 10.79
C LEU A 14 8.88 7.10 10.51
N ALA A 15 9.52 7.67 11.54
CA ALA A 15 10.92 8.06 11.47
C ALA A 15 11.79 6.85 11.82
N VAL A 16 12.83 6.60 11.02
CA VAL A 16 13.72 5.44 11.17
C VAL A 16 15.17 5.81 10.87
N SER A 17 16.10 5.00 11.36
CA SER A 17 17.53 5.14 11.07
C SER A 17 17.95 4.29 9.87
N ALA A 18 19.06 4.64 9.24
CA ALA A 18 19.61 3.85 8.15
C ALA A 18 20.03 2.46 8.65
N GLY A 19 19.49 1.42 8.01
CA GLY A 19 19.72 0.02 8.41
C GLY A 19 18.57 -0.60 9.21
N ASP A 20 17.61 0.20 9.65
CA ASP A 20 16.42 -0.32 10.34
C ASP A 20 15.51 -1.10 9.39
N MET A 21 14.95 -2.21 9.87
CA MET A 21 13.91 -2.95 9.16
C MET A 21 12.53 -2.36 9.48
N VAL A 22 11.78 -2.01 8.44
CA VAL A 22 10.41 -1.50 8.58
C VAL A 22 9.41 -2.47 7.97
N THR A 23 8.22 -2.56 8.59
CA THR A 23 7.08 -3.29 8.04
C THR A 23 5.91 -2.32 7.89
N ILE A 24 5.38 -2.22 6.67
CA ILE A 24 4.17 -1.45 6.38
C ILE A 24 3.04 -2.44 6.10
N SER A 25 1.91 -2.23 6.75
CA SER A 25 0.70 -3.04 6.60
C SER A 25 -0.31 -2.32 5.72
N CYS A 26 -1.03 -3.07 4.88
CA CYS A 26 -2.11 -2.57 4.05
C CYS A 26 -3.35 -3.45 4.25
N LYS A 27 -4.51 -2.83 4.46
CA LYS A 27 -5.80 -3.49 4.60
C LYS A 27 -6.79 -2.91 3.61
N SER A 28 -7.50 -3.78 2.89
CA SER A 28 -8.62 -3.40 2.02
C SER A 28 -9.95 -3.61 2.73
N SER A 29 -10.95 -2.77 2.42
CA SER A 29 -12.32 -2.95 2.90
C SER A 29 -13.01 -4.19 2.31
N GLN A 30 -12.52 -4.69 1.18
CA GLN A 30 -13.10 -5.80 0.43
C GLN A 30 -12.01 -6.71 -0.13
N SER A 31 -12.38 -7.94 -0.51
CA SER A 31 -11.44 -8.89 -1.14
C SER A 31 -10.83 -8.29 -2.41
N LEU A 32 -9.50 -8.28 -2.49
CA LEU A 32 -8.75 -7.95 -3.71
C LEU A 32 -8.60 -9.14 -4.65
N LEU A 33 -8.99 -10.33 -4.22
CA LEU A 33 -8.91 -11.54 -5.02
C LEU A 33 -10.04 -11.58 -6.05
N SER A 34 -9.71 -11.67 -7.33
CA SER A 34 -10.66 -11.91 -8.41
C SER A 34 -10.09 -12.93 -9.39
N ASN A 35 -10.88 -13.93 -9.79
CA ASN A 35 -10.45 -15.04 -10.65
C ASN A 35 -9.13 -15.69 -10.20
N HIS A 36 -8.99 -15.91 -8.89
CA HIS A 36 -7.77 -16.43 -8.24
C HIS A 36 -6.51 -15.58 -8.41
N LYS A 37 -6.66 -14.29 -8.76
CA LYS A 37 -5.57 -13.32 -8.86
C LYS A 37 -5.70 -12.25 -7.79
N ASP A 38 -4.62 -11.99 -7.08
CA ASP A 38 -4.50 -10.86 -6.17
C ASP A 38 -4.04 -9.62 -6.96
N TYR A 39 -4.74 -8.51 -6.76
CA TYR A 39 -4.49 -7.23 -7.42
C TYR A 39 -3.80 -6.22 -6.50
N MET A 40 -3.22 -6.64 -5.39
CA MET A 40 -2.43 -5.77 -4.52
C MET A 40 -1.02 -5.51 -5.08
N ALA A 41 -0.61 -4.24 -5.14
CA ALA A 41 0.74 -3.83 -5.52
C ALA A 41 1.28 -2.76 -4.58
N TRP A 42 2.60 -2.74 -4.37
CA TRP A 42 3.31 -1.73 -3.57
C TRP A 42 4.11 -0.81 -4.47
N HIS A 43 4.00 0.49 -4.23
CA HIS A 43 4.74 1.51 -4.97
C HIS A 43 5.51 2.40 -4.00
N GLN A 44 6.75 2.72 -4.34
CA GLN A 44 7.57 3.67 -3.61
C GLN A 44 7.61 4.99 -4.36
N GLN A 45 7.12 6.06 -3.73
CA GLN A 45 7.27 7.41 -4.25
C GLN A 45 8.42 8.11 -3.53
N LYS A 46 9.40 8.58 -4.29
CA LYS A 46 10.51 9.40 -3.78
C LYS A 46 10.21 10.85 -4.10
N LEU A 47 10.43 11.73 -3.13
CA LEU A 47 10.21 13.16 -3.32
C LEU A 47 11.08 13.66 -4.50
N GLY A 48 10.44 14.25 -5.51
CA GLY A 48 11.11 14.76 -6.71
C GLY A 48 11.22 13.79 -7.90
N GLN A 49 10.72 12.55 -7.80
CA GLN A 49 10.63 11.62 -8.94
C GLN A 49 9.19 11.59 -9.48
N VAL A 50 9.02 11.83 -10.79
CA VAL A 50 7.72 11.74 -11.46
C VAL A 50 7.26 10.28 -11.46
N PRO A 51 6.02 9.96 -11.04
CA PRO A 51 5.50 8.60 -11.16
C PRO A 51 5.37 8.25 -12.65
N GLY A 52 6.15 7.26 -13.10
CA GLY A 52 6.03 6.67 -14.44
C GLY A 52 4.91 5.66 -14.52
#